data_AF-A0AAW9HRT6-F1
#
_entry.id   AF-A0AAW9HRT6-F1
#
_cell.length_a   1.000
_cell.length_b   1.000
_cell.length_c   1.000
_cell.angle_alpha   90.00
_cell.angle_beta   90.00
_cell.angle_gamma   90.00
#
_symmetry.space_group_name_H-M   'P 1'
#
loop_
_entity.id
_entity.type
_entity.pdbx_description
1 polymer ?
#
loop_
_entity_poly.entity_id
_entity_poly.type
_entity_poly.pdbx_seq_one_letter_code
_entity_poly.pdbx_strand_id
1 'polypeptide(L)'
;MEFTYENLKGLEWAKEVVEGKFIANKWVKLECKKYIDRIETLQHKEDFKFYFNLKEAKIIYGLLHFINLATGHCANKPFVENMVGYQAFVIENVFCWFRKDDPTGQKMVEEVYLQLGRKSSKSVLSAIIELLILLRAPKFSQHAIAGKTRDISALIKADMERIIKASPKIAKYFKITRERILCKHNEAFCKNLSGEANNLNGLLLSTYIIDECANQETQEIIGALKLSQMSVQGSRLSIYISTAYDLEVNAFRELCDYYKKVLDGAIEDNKTLGLLFELDEGDDFTDENLWIKASPLQMTFEAGREFLRDEFKKALEVPSKMREFRIKILNQYLPSAKVEGFIELEKVRKCSIPTDKFNWYGRRVWLGLDLSQTCDNTSVTMLTYDEMTREIVAKSWAFIPNRVNEKSIKEKVDYYQMIQDGNCFIAGDEEVIDHYFVYEFILTLEKTYGVTIEAIGYDRYNCLALAGMLTRQGYNCIEVIQHSRFLHQPTRLLEESVLSRKFYYIENPLYEINFANCRVQYDTNLNKYVTKKKSNGKVDMVVSTIIALYLINNEILNELNNFGAIIL
;
A
#
# COMPACT_ATOMS: atom_id res chain seq x y z
N MET A 1 34.28 -8.70 -32.52
CA MET A 1 32.88 -9.16 -32.66
C MET A 1 31.96 -7.95 -32.59
N GLU A 2 30.98 -7.94 -33.49
CA GLU A 2 29.86 -7.00 -33.45
C GLU A 2 29.00 -7.30 -32.22
N PHE A 3 28.54 -6.27 -31.49
CA PHE A 3 27.68 -6.44 -30.31
C PHE A 3 26.23 -6.26 -30.76
N THR A 4 25.45 -7.33 -30.74
CA THR A 4 24.08 -7.40 -31.28
C THR A 4 23.07 -7.65 -30.16
N TYR A 5 21.77 -7.67 -30.49
CA TYR A 5 20.70 -8.00 -29.55
C TYR A 5 20.83 -9.41 -28.95
N GLU A 6 21.50 -10.34 -29.64
CA GLU A 6 21.77 -11.70 -29.14
C GLU A 6 22.75 -11.73 -27.96
N ASN A 7 23.50 -10.64 -27.74
CA ASN A 7 24.41 -10.54 -26.59
C ASN A 7 23.74 -10.02 -25.31
N LEU A 8 22.48 -9.60 -25.40
CA LEU A 8 21.74 -9.03 -24.28
C LEU A 8 21.15 -10.14 -23.39
N LYS A 9 21.81 -10.40 -22.26
CA LYS A 9 21.36 -11.38 -21.26
C LYS A 9 20.00 -11.02 -20.65
N GLY A 10 19.68 -9.73 -20.55
CA GLY A 10 18.38 -9.28 -20.03
C GLY A 10 17.25 -9.53 -21.02
N LEU A 11 17.47 -9.30 -22.31
CA LEU A 11 16.52 -9.64 -23.38
C LEU A 11 16.30 -11.15 -23.50
N GLU A 12 17.37 -11.94 -23.43
CA GLU A 12 17.26 -13.41 -23.40
C GLU A 12 16.38 -13.88 -22.22
N TRP A 13 16.68 -13.40 -21.01
CA TRP A 13 15.89 -13.73 -19.83
C TRP A 13 14.42 -13.28 -19.95
N ALA A 14 14.16 -12.08 -20.49
CA ALA A 14 12.79 -11.62 -20.72
C ALA A 14 12.00 -12.57 -21.64
N LYS A 15 12.65 -13.11 -22.68
CA LYS A 15 12.04 -14.09 -23.58
C LYS A 15 11.76 -15.39 -22.85
N GLU A 16 12.70 -15.89 -22.03
CA GLU A 16 12.49 -17.08 -21.20
C GLU A 16 11.31 -16.94 -20.23
N VAL A 17 11.13 -15.75 -19.65
CA VAL A 17 9.99 -15.45 -18.77
C VAL A 17 8.66 -15.52 -19.54
N VAL A 18 8.58 -14.90 -20.72
CA VAL A 18 7.36 -14.85 -21.53
C VAL A 18 7.02 -16.22 -22.13
N GLU A 19 8.05 -17.01 -22.50
CA GLU A 19 7.92 -18.39 -22.97
C GLU A 19 7.59 -19.39 -21.86
N GLY A 20 7.66 -18.97 -20.58
CA GLY A 20 7.37 -19.82 -19.43
C GLY A 20 8.51 -20.76 -19.02
N LYS A 21 9.72 -20.59 -19.57
CA LYS A 21 10.94 -21.30 -19.13
C LYS A 21 11.38 -20.85 -17.74
N PHE A 22 11.17 -19.58 -17.42
CA PHE A 22 11.34 -19.03 -16.07
C PHE A 22 9.96 -18.83 -15.42
N ILE A 23 9.73 -19.48 -14.27
CA ILE A 23 8.47 -19.31 -13.52
C ILE A 23 8.46 -17.91 -12.89
N ALA A 24 7.59 -17.04 -13.41
CA ALA A 24 7.40 -15.68 -12.93
C ALA A 24 5.92 -15.39 -12.65
N ASN A 25 5.69 -14.42 -11.77
CA ASN A 25 4.35 -13.90 -11.49
C ASN A 25 3.82 -13.04 -12.65
N LYS A 26 2.53 -12.70 -12.59
CA LYS A 26 1.85 -11.88 -13.61
C LYS A 26 2.63 -10.60 -13.94
N TRP A 27 3.08 -9.87 -12.92
CA TRP A 27 3.68 -8.55 -13.10
C TRP A 27 5.04 -8.60 -13.81
N VAL A 28 5.91 -9.54 -13.42
CA VAL A 28 7.21 -9.71 -14.08
C VAL A 28 7.04 -10.17 -15.54
N LYS A 29 6.05 -11.03 -15.83
CA LYS A 29 5.72 -11.43 -17.21
C LYS A 29 5.28 -10.23 -18.06
N LEU A 30 4.42 -9.36 -17.53
CA LEU A 30 3.96 -8.16 -18.23
C LEU A 30 5.11 -7.19 -18.51
N GLU A 31 6.01 -6.96 -17.54
CA GLU A 31 7.16 -6.09 -17.76
C GLU A 31 8.15 -6.67 -18.78
N CYS A 32 8.38 -7.99 -18.77
CA CYS A 32 9.20 -8.66 -19.78
C CYS A 32 8.58 -8.54 -21.18
N LYS A 33 7.26 -8.74 -21.31
CA LYS A 33 6.54 -8.55 -22.57
C LYS A 33 6.64 -7.11 -23.06
N LYS A 34 6.49 -6.13 -22.17
CA LYS A 34 6.66 -4.70 -22.46
C LYS A 34 8.06 -4.39 -22.97
N TYR A 35 9.10 -4.95 -22.35
CA TYR A 35 10.48 -4.77 -22.79
C TYR A 35 10.76 -5.37 -24.18
N ILE A 36 10.28 -6.60 -24.43
CA ILE A 36 10.41 -7.26 -25.73
C ILE A 36 9.70 -6.44 -26.81
N ASP A 37 8.45 -6.04 -26.58
CA ASP A 37 7.69 -5.24 -27.55
C ASP A 37 8.35 -3.89 -27.85
N ARG A 38 8.97 -3.26 -26.84
CA ARG A 38 9.76 -2.04 -27.06
C ARG A 38 10.93 -2.28 -28.01
N ILE A 39 11.67 -3.38 -27.82
CA ILE A 39 12.82 -3.72 -28.67
C ILE A 39 12.39 -4.14 -30.06
N GLU A 40 11.41 -5.02 -30.18
CA GLU A 40 11.10 -5.67 -31.47
C GLU A 40 10.11 -4.85 -32.31
N THR A 41 9.29 -4.01 -31.68
CA THR A 41 8.21 -3.28 -32.34
C THR A 41 8.29 -1.77 -32.13
N LEU A 42 8.15 -1.29 -30.89
CA LEU A 42 7.81 0.12 -30.65
C LEU A 42 8.93 1.07 -31.07
N GLN A 43 10.21 0.72 -30.83
CA GLN A 43 11.32 1.59 -31.21
C GLN A 43 11.38 1.90 -32.72
N HIS A 44 10.74 1.09 -33.56
CA HIS A 44 10.68 1.28 -35.00
C HIS A 44 9.48 2.12 -35.47
N LYS A 45 8.54 2.45 -34.58
CA LYS A 45 7.41 3.34 -34.88
C LYS A 45 7.79 4.81 -34.75
N GLU A 46 7.15 5.67 -35.55
CA GLU A 46 7.40 7.11 -35.57
C GLU A 46 6.92 7.82 -34.30
N ASP A 47 5.79 7.38 -33.73
CA ASP A 47 5.17 7.94 -32.54
C ASP A 47 5.89 7.57 -31.23
N PHE A 48 6.68 6.50 -31.23
CA PHE A 48 7.47 6.10 -30.08
C PHE A 48 8.79 6.87 -29.98
N LYS A 49 8.92 7.67 -28.93
CA LYS A 49 9.99 8.67 -28.75
C LYS A 49 11.36 8.11 -28.37
N PHE A 50 11.49 6.81 -28.14
CA PHE A 50 12.70 6.20 -27.60
C PHE A 50 13.27 5.10 -28.49
N TYR A 51 14.57 4.83 -28.38
CA TYR A 51 15.26 3.76 -29.10
C TYR A 51 16.30 3.07 -28.20
N PHE A 52 16.62 1.81 -28.52
CA PHE A 52 17.63 1.03 -27.81
C PHE A 52 19.01 1.23 -28.43
N ASN A 53 19.99 1.64 -27.62
CA ASN A 53 21.34 1.95 -28.08
C ASN A 53 22.32 0.80 -27.81
N LEU A 54 22.54 -0.05 -28.82
CA LEU A 54 23.50 -1.17 -28.74
C LEU A 54 24.95 -0.74 -28.49
N LYS A 55 25.36 0.46 -28.93
CA LYS A 55 26.70 0.98 -28.64
C LYS A 55 26.85 1.27 -27.15
N GLU A 56 25.81 1.81 -26.52
CA GLU A 56 25.79 2.03 -25.07
C GLU A 56 25.80 0.68 -24.33
N ALA A 57 24.97 -0.28 -24.76
CA ALA A 57 24.95 -1.62 -24.17
C ALA A 57 26.35 -2.26 -24.17
N LYS A 58 27.08 -2.19 -25.29
CA LYS A 58 28.46 -2.68 -25.39
C LYS A 58 29.39 -2.01 -24.37
N ILE A 59 29.27 -0.70 -24.17
CA ILE A 59 30.06 0.04 -23.18
C ILE A 59 29.72 -0.42 -21.77
N ILE A 60 28.44 -0.55 -21.44
CA ILE A 60 27.96 -0.98 -20.11
C ILE A 60 28.45 -2.39 -19.80
N TYR A 61 28.29 -3.34 -20.72
CA TYR A 61 28.82 -4.70 -20.57
C TYR A 61 30.35 -4.71 -20.40
N GLY A 62 31.07 -3.86 -21.14
CA GLY A 62 32.51 -3.67 -20.98
C GLY A 62 32.92 -3.12 -19.61
N LEU A 63 32.16 -2.17 -19.05
CA LEU A 63 32.40 -1.66 -17.70
C LEU A 63 32.10 -2.72 -16.63
N LEU A 64 31.00 -3.46 -16.79
CA LEU A 64 30.63 -4.56 -15.89
C LEU A 64 31.65 -5.69 -15.85
N HIS A 65 32.39 -5.91 -16.95
CA HIS A 65 33.51 -6.84 -16.98
C HIS A 65 34.66 -6.43 -16.03
N PHE A 66 34.81 -5.14 -15.75
CA PHE A 66 35.83 -4.62 -14.84
C PHE A 66 35.32 -4.40 -13.40
N ILE A 67 34.04 -4.64 -13.15
CA ILE A 67 33.43 -4.56 -11.82
C ILE A 67 33.32 -5.96 -11.26
N ASN A 68 33.99 -6.22 -10.14
CA ASN A 68 33.95 -7.50 -9.45
C ASN A 68 32.96 -7.48 -8.28
N LEU A 69 32.32 -8.62 -8.04
CA LEU A 69 31.57 -8.83 -6.79
C LEU A 69 32.54 -8.93 -5.62
N ALA A 70 32.24 -8.24 -4.52
CA ALA A 70 33.13 -8.20 -3.36
C ALA A 70 32.94 -9.38 -2.38
N THR A 71 31.75 -9.98 -2.36
CA THR A 71 31.36 -11.03 -1.41
C THR A 71 30.48 -12.08 -2.09
N GLY A 72 30.20 -13.18 -1.38
CA GLY A 72 29.37 -14.29 -1.87
C GLY A 72 30.15 -15.32 -2.70
N HIS A 73 29.44 -16.29 -3.28
CA HIS A 73 30.03 -17.40 -4.04
C HIS A 73 30.86 -16.96 -5.25
N CYS A 74 30.64 -15.73 -5.72
CA CYS A 74 31.33 -15.15 -6.89
C CYS A 74 32.29 -14.01 -6.51
N ALA A 75 32.77 -13.97 -5.26
CA ALA A 75 33.71 -12.96 -4.80
C ALA A 75 34.96 -12.87 -5.69
N ASN A 76 35.40 -11.65 -5.98
CA ASN A 76 36.52 -11.30 -6.85
C ASN A 76 36.38 -11.74 -8.32
N LYS A 77 35.18 -12.13 -8.77
CA LYS A 77 34.89 -12.41 -10.18
C LYS A 77 34.12 -11.27 -10.85
N PRO A 78 34.26 -11.08 -12.17
CA PRO A 78 33.51 -10.07 -12.92
C PRO A 78 32.00 -10.23 -12.76
N PHE A 79 31.30 -9.12 -12.54
CA PHE A 79 29.85 -9.10 -12.38
C PHE A 79 29.15 -9.58 -13.65
N VAL A 80 29.62 -9.16 -14.83
CA VAL A 80 29.02 -9.53 -16.12
C VAL A 80 28.95 -11.05 -16.34
N GLU A 81 29.87 -11.82 -15.75
CA GLU A 81 29.93 -13.28 -15.88
C GLU A 81 28.99 -13.99 -14.89
N ASN A 82 28.63 -13.32 -13.79
CA ASN A 82 27.91 -13.92 -12.66
C ASN A 82 26.56 -13.25 -12.38
N MET A 83 26.16 -12.25 -13.17
CA MET A 83 24.85 -11.61 -13.06
C MET A 83 23.75 -12.54 -13.56
N VAL A 84 22.65 -12.59 -12.82
CA VAL A 84 21.45 -13.34 -13.22
C VAL A 84 20.56 -12.51 -14.16
N GLY A 85 19.68 -13.16 -14.90
CA GLY A 85 18.89 -12.55 -15.99
C GLY A 85 18.15 -11.26 -15.61
N TYR A 86 17.45 -11.24 -14.48
CA TYR A 86 16.74 -10.02 -14.04
C TYR A 86 17.67 -8.85 -13.71
N GLN A 87 18.92 -9.11 -13.27
CA GLN A 87 19.89 -8.05 -13.00
C GLN A 87 20.36 -7.42 -14.31
N ALA A 88 20.63 -8.26 -15.31
CA ALA A 88 20.96 -7.80 -16.67
C ALA A 88 19.79 -7.00 -17.28
N PHE A 89 18.57 -7.48 -17.11
CA PHE A 89 17.34 -6.80 -17.57
C PHE A 89 17.21 -5.38 -17.00
N VAL A 90 17.44 -5.21 -15.68
CA VAL A 90 17.40 -3.88 -15.05
C VAL A 90 18.47 -2.98 -15.63
N ILE A 91 19.71 -3.46 -15.75
CA ILE A 91 20.83 -2.67 -16.29
C ILE A 91 20.56 -2.26 -17.73
N GLU A 92 20.11 -3.18 -18.59
CA GLU A 92 19.80 -2.88 -19.98
C GLU A 92 18.73 -1.80 -20.09
N ASN A 93 17.63 -1.92 -19.33
CA ASN A 93 16.57 -0.93 -19.35
C ASN A 93 17.00 0.44 -18.77
N VAL A 94 17.80 0.46 -17.70
CA VAL A 94 18.27 1.70 -17.08
C VAL A 94 19.26 2.46 -17.97
N PHE A 95 20.15 1.76 -18.68
CA PHE A 95 21.25 2.42 -19.38
C PHE A 95 21.04 2.60 -20.88
N CYS A 96 20.28 1.74 -21.54
CA CYS A 96 20.36 1.61 -23.01
C CYS A 96 19.21 2.25 -23.78
N TRP A 97 18.17 2.76 -23.13
CA TRP A 97 17.06 3.46 -23.78
C TRP A 97 17.26 4.97 -23.82
N PHE A 98 17.28 5.54 -25.03
CA PHE A 98 17.52 6.97 -25.28
C PHE A 98 16.36 7.60 -26.04
N ARG A 99 16.14 8.90 -25.84
CA ARG A 99 15.19 9.68 -26.63
C ARG A 99 15.77 9.93 -28.04
N LYS A 100 14.96 9.72 -29.10
CA LYS A 100 15.40 9.85 -30.52
C LYS A 100 15.84 11.27 -30.87
N ASP A 101 15.11 12.27 -30.39
CA ASP A 101 15.30 13.69 -30.72
C ASP A 101 15.93 14.49 -29.57
N ASP A 102 16.90 13.91 -28.86
CA ASP A 102 17.61 14.62 -27.79
C ASP A 102 19.13 14.65 -28.00
N PRO A 103 19.71 15.79 -28.36
CA PRO A 103 21.17 15.91 -28.48
C PRO A 103 21.88 15.79 -27.11
N THR A 104 21.14 15.93 -26.00
CA THR A 104 21.68 15.76 -24.64
C THR A 104 21.77 14.30 -24.20
N GLY A 105 21.19 13.37 -24.98
CA GLY A 105 21.21 11.94 -24.67
C GLY A 105 20.34 11.57 -23.47
N GLN A 106 19.17 12.20 -23.32
CA GLN A 106 18.22 11.88 -22.25
C GLN A 106 17.77 10.41 -22.34
N LYS A 107 17.83 9.73 -21.20
CA LYS A 107 17.38 8.35 -21.05
C LYS A 107 15.87 8.26 -20.84
N MET A 108 15.30 7.13 -21.22
CA MET A 108 13.86 6.86 -21.07
C MET A 108 13.46 6.63 -19.61
N VAL A 109 14.19 5.76 -18.90
CA VAL A 109 13.84 5.34 -17.54
C VAL A 109 14.27 6.41 -16.54
N GLU A 110 13.29 6.95 -15.81
CA GLU A 110 13.48 7.95 -14.76
C GLU A 110 13.18 7.38 -13.36
N GLU A 111 12.36 6.32 -13.25
CA GLU A 111 12.02 5.67 -11.99
C GLU A 111 12.17 4.14 -12.09
N VAL A 112 12.73 3.52 -11.05
CA VAL A 112 12.96 2.07 -10.97
C VAL A 112 12.41 1.52 -9.66
N TYR A 113 11.45 0.60 -9.72
CA TYR A 113 10.88 -0.07 -8.55
C TYR A 113 11.33 -1.53 -8.49
N LEU A 114 12.12 -1.90 -7.48
CA LEU A 114 12.60 -3.27 -7.29
C LEU A 114 12.02 -3.86 -6.01
N GLN A 115 10.95 -4.65 -6.16
CA GLN A 115 10.37 -5.47 -5.10
C GLN A 115 10.83 -6.91 -5.28
N LEU A 116 11.72 -7.37 -4.40
CA LEU A 116 12.23 -8.75 -4.41
C LEU A 116 12.33 -9.27 -2.98
N GLY A 117 12.39 -10.59 -2.80
CA GLY A 117 12.61 -11.24 -1.51
C GLY A 117 13.87 -10.73 -0.79
N ARG A 118 13.93 -10.99 0.51
CA ARG A 118 15.08 -10.61 1.33
C ARG A 118 16.34 -11.34 0.83
N LYS A 119 17.47 -10.64 0.84
CA LYS A 119 18.78 -11.13 0.33
C LYS A 119 18.82 -11.43 -1.18
N SER A 120 17.90 -10.94 -2.00
CA SER A 120 18.00 -11.05 -3.48
C SER A 120 18.94 -10.01 -4.12
N SER A 121 20.00 -9.59 -3.44
CA SER A 121 21.05 -8.68 -3.93
C SER A 121 20.58 -7.33 -4.51
N LYS A 122 19.44 -6.80 -4.04
CA LYS A 122 18.92 -5.49 -4.45
C LYS A 122 19.91 -4.36 -4.18
N SER A 123 20.40 -4.26 -2.94
CA SER A 123 21.35 -3.22 -2.52
C SER A 123 22.67 -3.30 -3.30
N VAL A 124 23.16 -4.51 -3.59
CA VAL A 124 24.36 -4.74 -4.41
C VAL A 124 24.12 -4.31 -5.86
N LEU A 125 22.97 -4.65 -6.46
CA LEU A 125 22.63 -4.21 -7.81
C LEU A 125 22.55 -2.68 -7.90
N SER A 126 21.89 -2.04 -6.93
CA SER A 126 21.83 -0.57 -6.85
C SER A 126 23.22 0.06 -6.69
N ALA A 127 24.11 -0.54 -5.89
CA ALA A 127 25.49 -0.09 -5.75
C ALA A 127 26.26 -0.16 -7.08
N ILE A 128 26.08 -1.23 -7.87
CA ILE A 128 26.71 -1.39 -9.19
C ILE A 128 26.16 -0.35 -10.18
N ILE A 129 24.84 -0.17 -10.23
CA ILE A 129 24.18 0.84 -11.07
C ILE A 129 24.72 2.23 -10.73
N GLU A 130 24.82 2.56 -9.44
CA GLU A 130 25.34 3.85 -8.98
C GLU A 130 26.82 4.06 -9.36
N LEU A 131 27.67 3.02 -9.26
CA LEU A 131 29.06 3.11 -9.71
C LEU A 131 29.17 3.33 -11.22
N LEU A 132 28.33 2.66 -12.02
CA LEU A 132 28.26 2.89 -13.46
C LEU A 132 27.79 4.31 -13.78
N ILE A 133 26.81 4.83 -13.04
CA ILE A 133 26.34 6.22 -13.18
C ILE A 133 27.47 7.19 -12.86
N LEU A 134 28.16 7.04 -11.72
CA LEU A 134 29.27 7.92 -11.33
C LEU A 134 30.39 7.95 -12.38
N LEU A 135 30.72 6.82 -13.00
CA LEU A 135 31.74 6.77 -14.06
C LEU A 135 31.35 7.55 -15.32
N ARG A 136 30.04 7.71 -15.57
CA ARG A 136 29.47 8.29 -16.80
C ARG A 136 28.77 9.63 -16.57
N ALA A 137 28.67 10.09 -15.33
CA ALA A 137 27.92 11.28 -14.96
C ALA A 137 28.57 12.57 -15.51
N PRO A 138 27.78 13.61 -15.80
CA PRO A 138 28.29 14.96 -16.07
C PRO A 138 29.14 15.51 -14.91
N LYS A 139 29.96 16.51 -15.21
CA LYS A 139 30.87 17.10 -14.22
C LYS A 139 30.08 17.66 -13.03
N PHE A 140 30.53 17.39 -11.81
CA PHE A 140 29.95 17.87 -10.54
C PHE A 140 28.54 17.34 -10.19
N SER A 141 28.06 16.30 -10.88
CA SER A 141 26.75 15.71 -10.58
C SER A 141 26.69 15.16 -9.15
N GLN A 142 25.55 15.37 -8.48
CA GLN A 142 25.33 14.93 -7.11
C GLN A 142 24.36 13.75 -7.08
N HIS A 143 24.69 12.76 -6.28
CA HIS A 143 23.91 11.55 -6.12
C HIS A 143 23.76 11.21 -4.64
N ALA A 144 22.67 10.51 -4.30
CA ALA A 144 22.42 10.21 -2.90
C ALA A 144 21.78 8.84 -2.64
N ILE A 145 22.02 8.33 -1.44
CA ILE A 145 21.33 7.16 -0.90
C ILE A 145 20.55 7.59 0.33
N ALA A 146 19.29 7.21 0.41
CA ALA A 146 18.38 7.47 1.51
C ALA A 146 17.81 6.16 2.06
N GLY A 147 17.28 6.25 3.27
CA GLY A 147 16.60 5.16 3.98
C GLY A 147 15.96 5.74 5.25
N LYS A 148 15.21 4.93 5.99
CA LYS A 148 14.55 5.38 7.23
C LYS A 148 15.53 5.89 8.26
N THR A 149 16.73 5.31 8.29
CA THR A 149 17.83 5.75 9.14
C THR A 149 19.11 5.92 8.32
N ARG A 150 20.06 6.67 8.88
CA ARG A 150 21.40 6.82 8.27
C ARG A 150 22.10 5.47 8.14
N ASP A 151 21.91 4.56 9.09
CA ASP A 151 22.54 3.23 9.08
C ASP A 151 22.03 2.38 7.91
N ILE A 152 20.72 2.43 7.61
CA ILE A 152 20.14 1.75 6.43
C ILE A 152 20.78 2.31 5.15
N SER A 153 20.80 3.65 5.00
CA SER A 153 21.41 4.28 3.81
C SER A 153 22.91 4.01 3.66
N ALA A 154 23.62 3.74 4.77
CA ALA A 154 25.05 3.45 4.75
C ALA A 154 25.39 2.06 4.19
N LEU A 155 24.42 1.13 4.15
CA LEU A 155 24.64 -0.23 3.64
C LEU A 155 25.01 -0.25 2.16
N ILE A 156 24.28 0.48 1.32
CA ILE A 156 24.59 0.59 -0.12
C ILE A 156 25.95 1.27 -0.33
N LYS A 157 26.25 2.34 0.42
CA LYS A 157 27.58 2.99 0.35
C LYS A 157 28.68 1.99 0.71
N ALA A 158 28.50 1.19 1.77
CA ALA A 158 29.46 0.17 2.16
C ALA A 158 29.63 -0.90 1.07
N ASP A 159 28.56 -1.31 0.38
CA ASP A 159 28.65 -2.23 -0.76
C ASP A 159 29.40 -1.62 -1.94
N MET A 160 29.15 -0.34 -2.28
CA MET A 160 29.93 0.37 -3.28
C MET A 160 31.42 0.41 -2.92
N GLU A 161 31.77 0.70 -1.67
CA GLU A 161 33.16 0.72 -1.19
C GLU A 161 33.83 -0.65 -1.35
N ARG A 162 33.13 -1.73 -0.99
CA ARG A 162 33.62 -3.11 -1.14
C ARG A 162 33.82 -3.45 -2.61
N ILE A 163 32.86 -3.12 -3.48
CA ILE A 163 32.95 -3.36 -4.93
C ILE A 163 34.14 -2.60 -5.53
N ILE A 164 34.32 -1.32 -5.18
CA ILE A 164 35.47 -0.52 -5.63
C ILE A 164 36.79 -1.20 -5.22
N LYS A 165 36.91 -1.64 -3.96
CA LYS A 165 38.12 -2.31 -3.45
C LYS A 165 38.38 -3.66 -4.14
N ALA A 166 37.33 -4.40 -4.45
CA ALA A 166 37.41 -5.67 -5.18
C ALA A 166 37.67 -5.51 -6.69
N SER A 167 37.61 -4.28 -7.22
CA SER A 167 37.67 -3.99 -8.66
C SER A 167 38.88 -3.10 -9.03
N PRO A 168 40.12 -3.64 -9.08
CA PRO A 168 41.34 -2.86 -9.27
C PRO A 168 41.34 -1.96 -10.51
N LYS A 169 40.67 -2.39 -11.58
CA LYS A 169 40.63 -1.67 -12.87
C LYS A 169 39.84 -0.37 -12.80
N ILE A 170 38.80 -0.30 -11.96
CA ILE A 170 38.01 0.91 -11.75
C ILE A 170 38.41 1.69 -10.49
N ALA A 171 39.07 1.05 -9.52
CA ALA A 171 39.42 1.66 -8.23
C ALA A 171 40.15 3.00 -8.34
N LYS A 172 41.03 3.14 -9.35
CA LYS A 172 41.79 4.37 -9.61
C LYS A 172 40.90 5.60 -9.84
N TYR A 173 39.69 5.42 -10.38
CA TYR A 173 38.74 6.50 -10.66
C TYR A 173 37.98 6.97 -9.42
N PHE A 174 38.05 6.26 -8.30
CA PHE A 174 37.28 6.59 -7.11
C PHE A 174 38.16 7.06 -5.95
N LYS A 175 37.63 8.00 -5.17
CA LYS A 175 38.14 8.40 -3.85
C LYS A 175 37.02 8.17 -2.83
N ILE A 176 37.26 7.25 -1.90
CA ILE A 176 36.32 6.93 -0.83
C ILE A 176 36.66 7.82 0.37
N THR A 177 35.66 8.51 0.91
CA THR A 177 35.75 9.21 2.20
C THR A 177 34.64 8.72 3.13
N ARG A 178 34.70 9.14 4.40
CA ARG A 178 33.64 8.86 5.38
C ARG A 178 32.28 9.37 4.88
N GLU A 179 32.26 10.54 4.25
CA GLU A 179 31.04 11.24 3.84
C GLU A 179 30.52 10.81 2.46
N ARG A 180 31.41 10.52 1.51
CA ARG A 180 31.03 10.31 0.10
C ARG A 180 31.99 9.43 -0.67
N ILE A 181 31.53 8.93 -1.80
CA ILE A 181 32.34 8.32 -2.86
C ILE A 181 32.42 9.32 -4.00
N LEU A 182 33.62 9.79 -4.30
CA LEU A 182 33.90 10.77 -5.36
C LEU A 182 34.51 10.05 -6.57
N CYS A 183 33.98 10.32 -7.76
CA CYS A 183 34.59 9.94 -9.02
C CYS A 183 35.54 11.05 -9.49
N LYS A 184 36.82 10.72 -9.68
CA LYS A 184 37.91 11.69 -9.79
C LYS A 184 37.95 12.43 -11.13
N HIS A 185 37.52 11.80 -12.23
CA HIS A 185 37.66 12.40 -13.56
C HIS A 185 36.56 13.42 -13.88
N ASN A 186 35.40 13.32 -13.23
CA ASN A 186 34.26 14.22 -13.44
C ASN A 186 33.82 14.94 -12.16
N GLU A 187 34.44 14.69 -11.00
CA GLU A 187 34.06 15.28 -9.72
C GLU A 187 32.62 14.98 -9.28
N ALA A 188 31.95 14.00 -9.91
CA ALA A 188 30.64 13.53 -9.49
C ALA A 188 30.77 12.72 -8.18
N PHE A 189 29.77 12.77 -7.31
CA PHE A 189 29.83 12.05 -6.05
C PHE A 189 28.49 11.49 -5.59
N CYS A 190 28.57 10.40 -4.82
CA CYS A 190 27.43 9.82 -4.12
C CYS A 190 27.65 9.90 -2.61
N LYS A 191 26.62 10.32 -1.86
CA LYS A 191 26.64 10.39 -0.38
C LYS A 191 25.40 9.72 0.20
N ASN A 192 25.50 9.20 1.43
CA ASN A 192 24.34 8.70 2.15
C ASN A 192 23.72 9.83 3.00
N LEU A 193 22.39 9.89 3.03
CA LEU A 193 21.59 10.93 3.69
C LEU A 193 21.10 10.44 5.06
N SER A 194 20.87 11.38 5.98
CA SER A 194 20.11 11.11 7.19
C SER A 194 18.62 10.97 6.86
N GLY A 195 17.88 10.20 7.66
CA GLY A 195 16.45 9.94 7.45
C GLY A 195 15.49 11.12 7.70
N GLU A 196 16.01 12.35 7.84
CA GLU A 196 15.21 13.55 8.11
C GLU A 196 15.03 14.37 6.83
N ALA A 197 13.78 14.61 6.43
CA ALA A 197 13.41 15.28 5.18
C ALA A 197 13.90 16.75 5.10
N ASN A 198 14.02 17.44 6.23
CA ASN A 198 14.34 18.88 6.29
C ASN A 198 15.73 19.23 5.72
N ASN A 199 16.67 18.28 5.65
CA ASN A 199 18.01 18.50 5.10
C ASN A 199 18.12 18.21 3.59
N LEU A 200 17.01 17.91 2.90
CA LEU A 200 17.02 17.40 1.51
C LEU A 200 16.68 18.47 0.47
N ASN A 201 15.98 19.54 0.85
CA ASN A 201 15.42 20.53 -0.08
C ASN A 201 16.46 21.39 -0.81
N GLY A 202 17.70 21.47 -0.31
CA GLY A 202 18.78 22.26 -0.93
C GLY A 202 19.67 21.47 -1.90
N LEU A 203 19.40 20.17 -2.11
CA LEU A 203 20.24 19.33 -2.96
C LEU A 203 19.73 19.34 -4.41
N LEU A 204 20.66 19.22 -5.36
CA LEU A 204 20.37 19.05 -6.78
C LEU A 204 20.83 17.66 -7.23
N LEU A 205 19.97 16.65 -7.02
CA LEU A 205 20.34 15.25 -7.16
C LEU A 205 20.01 14.71 -8.56
N SER A 206 21.02 14.33 -9.34
CA SER A 206 20.82 13.61 -10.61
C SER A 206 20.31 12.19 -10.39
N THR A 207 20.70 11.56 -9.28
CA THR A 207 20.19 10.24 -8.91
C THR A 207 19.99 10.13 -7.40
N TYR A 208 18.95 9.42 -7.00
CA TYR A 208 18.86 8.93 -5.62
C TYR A 208 18.36 7.49 -5.54
N ILE A 209 18.78 6.81 -4.47
CA ILE A 209 18.34 5.45 -4.14
C ILE A 209 17.66 5.49 -2.78
N ILE A 210 16.46 4.93 -2.65
CA ILE A 210 15.80 4.71 -1.35
C ILE A 210 15.87 3.22 -1.03
N ASP A 211 16.67 2.87 -0.03
CA ASP A 211 16.74 1.51 0.51
C ASP A 211 15.64 1.27 1.55
N GLU A 212 15.18 0.02 1.62
CA GLU A 212 14.05 -0.42 2.43
C GLU A 212 12.84 0.51 2.32
N CYS A 213 12.46 0.88 1.09
CA CYS A 213 11.42 1.89 0.85
C CYS A 213 10.07 1.54 1.51
N ALA A 214 9.74 0.27 1.67
CA ALA A 214 8.50 -0.16 2.35
C ALA A 214 8.55 0.01 3.88
N ASN A 215 9.69 0.40 4.47
CA ASN A 215 9.81 0.80 5.87
C ASN A 215 9.35 2.26 6.10
N GLN A 216 9.10 3.01 5.02
CA GLN A 216 8.56 4.37 5.07
C GLN A 216 7.03 4.33 5.15
N GLU A 217 6.48 4.92 6.21
CA GLU A 217 5.03 4.98 6.42
C GLU A 217 4.36 6.06 5.54
N THR A 218 5.11 7.12 5.18
CA THR A 218 4.60 8.25 4.41
C THR A 218 5.46 8.53 3.17
N GLN A 219 4.90 9.28 2.22
CA GLN A 219 5.57 9.71 0.98
C GLN A 219 6.55 10.89 1.18
N GLU A 220 6.77 11.37 2.41
CA GLU A 220 7.49 12.63 2.65
C GLU A 220 8.93 12.62 2.11
N ILE A 221 9.71 11.57 2.43
CA ILE A 221 11.09 11.44 1.93
C ILE A 221 11.12 11.29 0.41
N ILE A 222 10.14 10.56 -0.15
CA ILE A 222 10.02 10.34 -1.59
C ILE A 222 9.73 11.66 -2.30
N GLY A 223 8.78 12.45 -1.78
CA GLY A 223 8.44 13.78 -2.29
C GLY A 223 9.62 14.75 -2.22
N ALA A 224 10.30 14.83 -1.08
CA ALA A 224 11.45 15.71 -0.90
C ALA A 224 12.61 15.38 -1.87
N LEU A 225 12.93 14.09 -2.04
CA LEU A 225 13.96 13.65 -2.99
C LEU A 225 13.53 13.88 -4.44
N LYS A 226 12.27 13.66 -4.79
CA LYS A 226 11.76 13.95 -6.13
C LYS A 226 11.86 15.45 -6.48
N LEU A 227 11.55 16.32 -5.51
CA LEU A 227 11.72 17.78 -5.67
C LEU A 227 13.18 18.19 -5.86
N SER A 228 14.14 17.48 -5.25
CA SER A 228 15.58 17.73 -5.45
C SER A 228 16.06 17.52 -6.90
N GLN A 229 15.26 16.85 -7.74
CA GLN A 229 15.57 16.63 -9.15
C GLN A 229 14.96 17.68 -10.08
N MET A 230 14.18 18.64 -9.56
CA MET A 230 13.35 19.56 -10.36
C MET A 230 14.16 20.38 -11.38
N SER A 231 15.36 20.82 -11.00
CA SER A 231 16.22 21.67 -11.84
C SER A 231 17.40 20.92 -12.46
N VAL A 232 17.41 19.58 -12.42
CA VAL A 232 18.49 18.78 -13.00
C VAL A 232 18.39 18.82 -14.52
N GLN A 233 19.46 19.24 -15.18
CA GLN A 233 19.57 19.17 -16.64
C GLN A 233 20.11 17.79 -17.05
N GLY A 234 19.44 17.14 -18.01
CA GLY A 234 19.82 15.83 -18.54
C GLY A 234 19.03 14.66 -17.93
N SER A 235 19.66 13.48 -17.85
CA SER A 235 19.02 12.26 -17.34
C SER A 235 18.95 12.26 -15.81
N ARG A 236 17.75 12.05 -15.26
CA ARG A 236 17.50 11.81 -13.85
C ARG A 236 17.10 10.36 -13.62
N LEU A 237 17.42 9.82 -12.44
CA LEU A 237 17.02 8.47 -12.07
C LEU A 237 16.66 8.40 -10.58
N SER A 238 15.55 7.74 -10.27
CA SER A 238 15.12 7.45 -8.90
C SER A 238 15.01 5.93 -8.76
N ILE A 239 15.70 5.33 -7.79
CA ILE A 239 15.68 3.88 -7.57
C ILE A 239 15.08 3.59 -6.20
N TYR A 240 14.02 2.81 -6.18
CA TYR A 240 13.31 2.41 -4.97
C TYR A 240 13.45 0.91 -4.82
N ILE A 241 14.10 0.47 -3.74
CA ILE A 241 14.29 -0.96 -3.49
C ILE A 241 13.63 -1.33 -2.17
N SER A 242 12.91 -2.44 -2.16
CA SER A 242 12.40 -3.00 -0.92
C SER A 242 12.09 -4.49 -1.02
N THR A 243 12.01 -5.10 0.15
CA THR A 243 11.24 -6.32 0.36
C THR A 243 9.86 -5.90 0.90
N ALA A 244 8.84 -6.75 0.86
CA ALA A 244 7.59 -6.43 1.55
C ALA A 244 7.82 -6.26 3.07
N TYR A 245 6.98 -5.44 3.70
CA TYR A 245 7.00 -5.19 5.15
C TYR A 245 5.67 -5.60 5.75
N ASP A 246 5.70 -5.96 7.03
CA ASP A 246 4.49 -6.15 7.83
C ASP A 246 3.94 -4.78 8.27
N LEU A 247 3.70 -3.92 7.27
CA LEU A 247 3.18 -2.57 7.37
C LEU A 247 2.06 -2.44 6.35
N GLU A 248 0.84 -2.30 6.87
CA GLU A 248 -0.40 -2.31 6.08
C GLU A 248 -0.44 -1.18 5.06
N VAL A 249 0.01 0.00 5.49
CA VAL A 249 0.23 1.19 4.65
C VAL A 249 1.73 1.49 4.68
N ASN A 250 2.32 1.58 3.49
CA ASN A 250 3.71 2.03 3.33
C ASN A 250 3.88 2.66 1.93
N ALA A 251 4.79 3.62 1.82
CA ALA A 251 4.97 4.44 0.64
C ALA A 251 5.35 3.61 -0.61
N PHE A 252 6.11 2.54 -0.44
CA PHE A 252 6.54 1.69 -1.55
C PHE A 252 5.40 0.86 -2.15
N ARG A 253 4.44 0.42 -1.32
CA ARG A 253 3.25 -0.29 -1.80
C ARG A 253 2.43 0.58 -2.74
N GLU A 254 2.26 1.87 -2.43
CA GLU A 254 1.54 2.80 -3.31
C GLU A 254 2.23 2.95 -4.68
N LEU A 255 3.57 3.02 -4.71
CA LEU A 255 4.34 3.04 -5.96
C LEU A 255 4.17 1.74 -6.75
N CYS A 256 4.18 0.59 -6.07
CA CYS A 256 3.97 -0.71 -6.70
C CYS A 256 2.54 -0.85 -7.24
N ASP A 257 1.53 -0.42 -6.50
CA ASP A 257 0.12 -0.45 -6.91
C ASP A 257 -0.15 0.48 -8.11
N TYR A 258 0.47 1.67 -8.13
CA TYR A 258 0.48 2.54 -9.31
C TYR A 258 1.09 1.80 -10.52
N TYR A 259 2.25 1.17 -10.32
CA TYR A 259 2.93 0.50 -11.42
C TYR A 259 2.21 -0.74 -11.93
N LYS A 260 1.49 -1.48 -11.08
CA LYS A 260 0.60 -2.57 -11.50
C LYS A 260 -0.48 -2.07 -12.47
N LYS A 261 -1.04 -0.87 -12.25
CA LYS A 261 -1.98 -0.24 -13.19
C LYS A 261 -1.33 0.13 -14.52
N VAL A 262 -0.05 0.54 -14.51
CA VAL A 262 0.74 0.77 -15.73
C VAL A 262 0.94 -0.54 -16.50
N LEU A 263 1.29 -1.62 -15.79
CA LEU A 263 1.48 -2.95 -16.40
C LEU A 263 0.18 -3.53 -16.97
N ASP A 264 -0.95 -3.30 -16.32
CA ASP A 264 -2.28 -3.69 -16.81
C ASP A 264 -2.82 -2.76 -17.92
N GLY A 265 -2.09 -1.70 -18.28
CA GLY A 265 -2.46 -0.78 -19.37
C GLY A 265 -3.52 0.27 -19.02
N ALA A 266 -3.89 0.39 -17.74
CA ALA A 266 -4.83 1.41 -17.28
C ALA A 266 -4.22 2.82 -17.20
N ILE A 267 -2.89 2.90 -17.13
CA ILE A 267 -2.12 4.16 -17.09
C ILE A 267 -0.98 4.07 -18.10
N GLU A 268 -0.81 5.10 -18.94
CA GLU A 268 0.32 5.19 -19.85
C GLU A 268 1.54 5.78 -19.14
N ASP A 269 2.56 4.96 -18.92
CA ASP A 269 3.86 5.40 -18.38
C ASP A 269 5.01 4.56 -18.98
N ASN A 270 5.88 5.24 -19.71
CA ASN A 270 7.08 4.67 -20.33
C ASN A 270 8.37 4.94 -19.58
N LYS A 271 8.33 5.82 -18.57
CA LYS A 271 9.50 6.29 -17.82
C LYS A 271 9.75 5.49 -16.55
N THR A 272 8.76 4.72 -16.11
CA THR A 272 8.89 3.85 -14.94
C THR A 272 9.20 2.41 -15.36
N LEU A 273 10.21 1.82 -14.73
CA LEU A 273 10.60 0.41 -14.80
C LEU A 273 10.30 -0.25 -13.46
N GLY A 274 9.65 -1.41 -13.44
CA GLY A 274 9.36 -2.11 -12.20
C GLY A 274 9.49 -3.62 -12.33
N LEU A 275 10.27 -4.22 -11.44
CA LEU A 275 10.30 -5.68 -11.25
C LEU A 275 9.67 -6.00 -9.91
N LEU A 276 8.42 -6.45 -9.97
CA LEU A 276 7.58 -6.76 -8.82
C LEU A 276 7.51 -8.28 -8.61
N PHE A 277 8.55 -8.84 -8.00
CA PHE A 277 8.60 -10.25 -7.63
C PHE A 277 7.79 -10.48 -6.35
N GLU A 278 6.67 -11.16 -6.48
CA GLU A 278 5.73 -11.54 -5.42
C GLU A 278 4.99 -12.81 -5.84
N LEU A 279 4.39 -13.53 -4.90
CA LEU A 279 3.41 -14.56 -5.25
C LEU A 279 2.18 -13.93 -5.91
N ASP A 280 1.61 -14.63 -6.88
CA ASP A 280 0.32 -14.26 -7.46
C ASP A 280 -0.82 -14.54 -6.44
N GLU A 281 -1.95 -13.87 -6.63
CA GLU A 281 -3.16 -14.17 -5.88
C GLU A 281 -3.60 -15.62 -6.12
N GLY A 282 -3.82 -16.37 -5.04
CA GLY A 282 -4.20 -17.79 -5.11
C GLY A 282 -3.03 -18.78 -5.23
N ASP A 283 -1.79 -18.32 -5.38
CA ASP A 283 -0.62 -19.22 -5.33
C ASP A 283 -0.54 -19.95 -3.97
N ASP A 284 -0.25 -21.25 -4.02
CA ASP A 284 0.05 -22.03 -2.82
C ASP A 284 1.47 -21.73 -2.33
N PHE A 285 1.55 -21.00 -1.21
CA PHE A 285 2.84 -20.64 -0.62
C PHE A 285 3.65 -21.84 -0.12
N THR A 286 3.04 -23.02 0.01
CA THR A 286 3.71 -24.26 0.40
C THR A 286 4.38 -24.98 -0.77
N ASP A 287 4.06 -24.62 -2.02
CA ASP A 287 4.74 -25.13 -3.21
C ASP A 287 6.09 -24.42 -3.42
N GLU A 288 7.18 -25.14 -3.17
CA GLU A 288 8.55 -24.66 -3.34
C GLU A 288 8.82 -24.14 -4.76
N ASN A 289 8.18 -24.72 -5.79
CA ASN A 289 8.41 -24.31 -7.17
C ASN A 289 7.94 -22.88 -7.44
N LEU A 290 7.02 -22.35 -6.63
CA LEU A 290 6.49 -20.99 -6.77
C LEU A 290 7.35 -19.95 -6.03
N TRP A 291 8.26 -20.35 -5.14
CA TRP A 291 9.08 -19.41 -4.38
C TRP A 291 10.00 -18.56 -5.27
N ILE A 292 10.34 -19.06 -6.45
CA ILE A 292 11.13 -18.34 -7.47
C ILE A 292 10.43 -17.07 -7.98
N LYS A 293 9.10 -17.00 -7.92
CA LYS A 293 8.31 -15.80 -8.27
C LYS A 293 8.59 -14.61 -7.36
N ALA A 294 9.11 -14.83 -6.16
CA ALA A 294 9.40 -13.79 -5.17
C ALA A 294 10.88 -13.69 -4.79
N SER A 295 11.58 -14.84 -4.68
CA SER A 295 12.98 -14.96 -4.28
C SER A 295 13.84 -15.56 -5.40
N PRO A 296 13.92 -14.90 -6.57
CA PRO A 296 14.49 -15.50 -7.78
C PRO A 296 15.97 -15.86 -7.60
N LEU A 297 16.75 -15.03 -6.91
CA LEU A 297 18.18 -15.25 -6.72
C LEU A 297 18.47 -16.49 -5.87
N GLN A 298 17.79 -16.66 -4.74
CA GLN A 298 17.98 -17.82 -3.85
C GLN A 298 17.61 -19.12 -4.55
N MET A 299 16.61 -19.09 -5.44
CA MET A 299 16.15 -20.26 -6.16
C MET A 299 17.06 -20.69 -7.32
N THR A 300 18.05 -19.89 -7.71
CA THR A 300 18.96 -20.25 -8.83
C THR A 300 20.08 -21.22 -8.43
N PHE A 301 20.34 -21.44 -7.14
CA PHE A 301 21.40 -22.32 -6.66
C PHE A 301 20.97 -23.16 -5.46
N GLU A 302 21.53 -24.37 -5.31
CA GLU A 302 21.04 -25.36 -4.34
C GLU A 302 21.17 -24.90 -2.89
N ALA A 303 22.30 -24.28 -2.51
CA ALA A 303 22.48 -23.77 -1.15
C ALA A 303 21.44 -22.68 -0.78
N GLY A 304 20.94 -21.93 -1.76
CA GLY A 304 19.88 -20.95 -1.56
C GLY A 304 18.52 -21.62 -1.36
N ARG A 305 18.21 -22.65 -2.17
CA ARG A 305 17.02 -23.49 -2.00
C ARG A 305 16.99 -24.21 -0.65
N GLU A 306 18.11 -24.81 -0.25
CA GLU A 306 18.26 -25.48 1.05
C GLU A 306 17.98 -24.51 2.21
N PHE A 307 18.55 -23.30 2.16
CA PHE A 307 18.28 -22.26 3.15
C PHE A 307 16.79 -21.91 3.23
N LEU A 308 16.11 -21.73 2.09
CA LEU A 308 14.67 -21.44 2.09
C LEU A 308 13.83 -22.61 2.63
N ARG A 309 14.18 -23.86 2.29
CA ARG A 309 13.52 -25.06 2.83
C ARG A 309 13.66 -25.14 4.35
N ASP A 310 14.84 -24.84 4.88
CA ASP A 310 15.08 -24.87 6.32
C ASP A 310 14.32 -23.77 7.07
N GLU A 311 14.25 -22.57 6.51
CA GLU A 311 13.43 -21.48 7.07
C GLU A 311 11.94 -21.83 7.00
N PHE A 312 11.47 -22.45 5.91
CA PHE A 312 10.09 -22.92 5.78
C PHE A 312 9.75 -24.02 6.80
N LYS A 313 10.63 -25.01 7.01
CA LYS A 313 10.45 -26.05 8.04
C LYS A 313 10.30 -25.44 9.44
N LYS A 314 11.15 -24.46 9.79
CA LYS A 314 11.02 -23.73 11.07
C LYS A 314 9.73 -22.92 11.15
N ALA A 315 9.24 -22.42 10.02
CA ALA A 315 8.00 -21.65 9.94
C ALA A 315 6.75 -22.51 10.13
N LEU A 316 6.76 -23.79 9.72
CA LEU A 316 5.64 -24.72 9.96
C LEU A 316 5.33 -24.88 11.46
N GLU A 317 6.36 -24.84 12.30
CA GLU A 317 6.23 -24.98 13.75
C GLU A 317 5.85 -23.67 14.47
N VAL A 318 6.08 -22.51 13.85
CA VAL A 318 5.96 -21.20 14.50
C VAL A 318 5.17 -20.21 13.62
N PRO A 319 3.91 -19.89 13.97
CA PRO A 319 3.05 -19.02 13.14
C PRO A 319 3.65 -17.65 12.81
N SER A 320 4.37 -17.02 13.75
CA SER A 320 5.05 -15.75 13.51
C SER A 320 6.17 -15.86 12.48
N LYS A 321 6.90 -16.98 12.46
CA LYS A 321 7.91 -17.26 11.44
C LYS A 321 7.29 -17.57 10.09
N MET A 322 6.14 -18.25 10.04
CA MET A 322 5.39 -18.43 8.80
C MET A 322 4.97 -17.09 8.19
N ARG A 323 4.48 -16.18 9.03
CA ARG A 323 4.16 -14.82 8.60
C ARG A 323 5.40 -14.09 8.07
N GLU A 324 6.52 -14.16 8.80
CA GLU A 324 7.77 -13.56 8.35
C GLU A 324 8.27 -14.16 7.04
N PHE A 325 8.20 -15.49 6.86
CA PHE A 325 8.57 -16.17 5.63
C PHE A 325 7.73 -15.66 4.45
N ARG A 326 6.40 -15.67 4.59
CA ARG A 326 5.49 -15.22 3.54
C ARG A 326 5.72 -13.75 3.16
N ILE A 327 5.97 -12.86 4.13
CA ILE A 327 6.21 -11.44 3.86
C ILE A 327 7.62 -11.21 3.32
N LYS A 328 8.66 -11.71 4.00
CA LYS A 328 10.07 -11.35 3.70
C LYS A 328 10.72 -12.20 2.62
N ILE A 329 10.26 -13.43 2.40
CA ILE A 329 10.80 -14.32 1.37
C ILE A 329 9.86 -14.35 0.16
N LEU A 330 8.55 -14.48 0.40
CA LEU A 330 7.56 -14.63 -0.68
C LEU A 330 6.92 -13.30 -1.12
N ASN A 331 7.29 -12.19 -0.48
CA ASN A 331 6.75 -10.85 -0.78
C ASN A 331 5.22 -10.78 -0.77
N GLN A 332 4.58 -11.64 0.03
CA GLN A 332 3.14 -11.67 0.14
C GLN A 332 2.64 -10.56 1.08
N TYR A 333 1.66 -9.79 0.63
CA TYR A 333 0.97 -8.84 1.49
C TYR A 333 -0.04 -9.57 2.36
N LEU A 334 0.22 -9.59 3.67
CA LEU A 334 -0.69 -10.17 4.66
C LEU A 334 -1.33 -9.06 5.49
N PRO A 335 -2.64 -9.12 5.81
CA PRO A 335 -3.28 -8.20 6.74
C PRO A 335 -2.55 -8.19 8.09
N SER A 336 -2.31 -7.01 8.67
CA SER A 336 -1.50 -6.82 9.88
C SER A 336 -1.87 -7.79 11.02
N ALA A 337 -0.87 -8.42 11.68
CA ALA A 337 -1.12 -9.31 12.81
C ALA A 337 -1.60 -8.58 14.08
N LYS A 338 -1.50 -7.24 14.12
CA LYS A 338 -1.78 -6.43 15.32
C LYS A 338 -3.21 -5.90 15.42
N VAL A 339 -4.03 -6.11 14.39
CA VAL A 339 -5.41 -5.64 14.35
C VAL A 339 -6.21 -6.64 13.53
N GLU A 340 -7.09 -7.35 14.21
CA GLU A 340 -7.96 -8.33 13.58
C GLU A 340 -9.03 -7.58 12.77
N GLY A 341 -9.37 -8.08 11.58
CA GLY A 341 -10.56 -7.63 10.87
C GLY A 341 -11.78 -7.86 11.75
N PHE A 342 -12.75 -6.93 11.76
CA PHE A 342 -13.88 -7.09 12.67
C PHE A 342 -14.78 -8.28 12.28
N ILE A 343 -15.33 -8.25 11.07
CA ILE A 343 -16.16 -9.31 10.49
C ILE A 343 -15.73 -9.47 9.04
N GLU A 344 -15.60 -10.72 8.56
CA GLU A 344 -15.34 -10.99 7.14
C GLU A 344 -16.45 -10.40 6.27
N LEU A 345 -16.06 -9.60 5.27
CA LEU A 345 -17.00 -8.85 4.42
C LEU A 345 -18.00 -9.77 3.72
N GLU A 346 -17.60 -10.98 3.31
CA GLU A 346 -18.51 -11.94 2.68
C GLU A 346 -19.66 -12.36 3.60
N LYS A 347 -19.43 -12.44 4.91
CA LYS A 347 -20.47 -12.76 5.90
C LYS A 347 -21.43 -11.58 6.08
N VAL A 348 -20.90 -10.35 6.00
CA VAL A 348 -21.72 -9.12 6.01
C VAL A 348 -22.58 -9.02 4.76
N ARG A 349 -22.01 -9.14 3.56
CA ARG A 349 -22.72 -9.06 2.25
C ARG A 349 -23.91 -9.98 2.16
N LYS A 350 -23.73 -11.17 2.71
CA LYS A 350 -24.73 -12.21 2.86
C LYS A 350 -26.00 -11.74 3.61
N CYS A 351 -25.91 -10.69 4.43
CA CYS A 351 -26.99 -10.09 5.20
C CYS A 351 -27.61 -8.84 4.53
N SER A 352 -27.29 -8.55 3.27
CA SER A 352 -27.85 -7.43 2.52
C SER A 352 -29.31 -7.68 2.12
N ILE A 353 -30.16 -6.66 2.28
CA ILE A 353 -31.53 -6.61 1.79
C ILE A 353 -31.64 -5.50 0.73
N PRO A 354 -32.14 -5.78 -0.49
CA PRO A 354 -32.39 -4.75 -1.48
C PRO A 354 -33.30 -3.63 -0.95
N THR A 355 -33.03 -2.39 -1.35
CA THR A 355 -33.69 -1.18 -0.83
C THR A 355 -35.22 -1.20 -0.89
N ASP A 356 -35.78 -1.84 -1.91
CA ASP A 356 -37.22 -1.97 -2.16
C ASP A 356 -37.90 -3.14 -1.41
N LYS A 357 -37.12 -4.00 -0.75
CA LYS A 357 -37.62 -5.27 -0.17
C LYS A 357 -37.89 -5.26 1.33
N PHE A 358 -37.58 -4.16 2.02
CA PHE A 358 -37.87 -4.04 3.46
C PHE A 358 -38.86 -2.93 3.74
N ASN A 359 -39.94 -3.25 4.46
CA ASN A 359 -40.94 -2.29 4.87
C ASN A 359 -40.66 -1.78 6.29
N TRP A 360 -40.39 -0.47 6.40
CA TRP A 360 -40.15 0.23 7.65
C TRP A 360 -41.44 0.68 8.36
N TYR A 361 -42.57 0.76 7.67
CA TYR A 361 -43.80 1.35 8.18
C TYR A 361 -44.30 0.65 9.46
N GLY A 362 -44.63 1.45 10.48
CA GLY A 362 -45.16 1.00 11.77
C GLY A 362 -44.11 0.43 12.73
N ARG A 363 -42.81 0.47 12.38
CA ARG A 363 -41.75 -0.08 13.24
C ARG A 363 -41.20 0.94 14.25
N ARG A 364 -40.86 0.44 15.43
CA ARG A 364 -40.03 1.13 16.42
C ARG A 364 -38.58 1.12 15.96
N VAL A 365 -37.89 2.26 16.09
CA VAL A 365 -36.49 2.40 15.67
C VAL A 365 -35.62 3.10 16.72
N TRP A 366 -34.34 2.72 16.73
CA TRP A 366 -33.29 3.32 17.53
C TRP A 366 -32.26 3.94 16.60
N LEU A 367 -31.85 5.16 16.89
CA LEU A 367 -30.86 5.86 16.09
C LEU A 367 -29.50 5.88 16.81
N GLY A 368 -28.43 5.75 16.03
CA GLY A 368 -27.06 5.94 16.51
C GLY A 368 -26.37 7.02 15.69
N LEU A 369 -25.74 7.96 16.38
CA LEU A 369 -25.06 9.10 15.79
C LEU A 369 -23.56 9.02 16.05
N ASP A 370 -22.77 9.10 14.98
CA ASP A 370 -21.32 9.27 15.03
C ASP A 370 -20.96 10.56 14.29
N LEU A 371 -20.88 11.66 15.04
CA LEU A 371 -20.62 12.99 14.47
C LEU A 371 -19.12 13.28 14.43
N SER A 372 -18.70 13.96 13.36
CA SER A 372 -17.39 14.60 13.27
C SER A 372 -17.52 16.10 13.07
N GLN A 373 -16.65 16.87 13.75
CA GLN A 373 -16.58 18.32 13.62
C GLN A 373 -15.70 18.77 12.45
N THR A 374 -14.68 17.99 12.04
CA THR A 374 -13.78 18.36 10.92
C THR A 374 -13.25 17.12 10.18
N CYS A 375 -13.23 17.19 8.85
CA CYS A 375 -12.60 16.22 7.92
C CYS A 375 -13.09 14.76 7.88
N ASP A 376 -13.64 14.20 8.97
CA ASP A 376 -14.24 12.86 8.96
C ASP A 376 -15.70 12.88 8.52
N ASN A 377 -16.26 11.69 8.26
CA ASN A 377 -17.67 11.56 7.92
C ASN A 377 -18.50 11.63 9.20
N THR A 378 -19.67 12.25 9.10
CA THR A 378 -20.72 12.06 10.09
C THR A 378 -21.60 10.89 9.64
N SER A 379 -22.11 10.08 10.57
CA SER A 379 -23.00 8.96 10.25
C SER A 379 -24.24 8.93 11.13
N VAL A 380 -25.36 8.58 10.51
CA VAL A 380 -26.64 8.26 11.19
C VAL A 380 -27.01 6.84 10.81
N THR A 381 -27.23 5.98 11.80
CA THR A 381 -27.76 4.63 11.57
C THR A 381 -29.09 4.45 12.28
N MET A 382 -30.09 3.98 11.55
CA MET A 382 -31.41 3.60 12.05
C MET A 382 -31.51 2.09 12.14
N LEU A 383 -31.84 1.59 13.33
CA LEU A 383 -32.04 0.17 13.59
C LEU A 383 -33.49 -0.10 14.00
N THR A 384 -34.05 -1.21 13.53
CA THR A 384 -35.25 -1.80 14.13
C THR A 384 -34.92 -3.19 14.67
N TYR A 385 -35.62 -3.61 15.71
CA TYR A 385 -35.45 -4.89 16.37
C TYR A 385 -36.80 -5.60 16.45
N ASP A 386 -36.84 -6.85 16.03
CA ASP A 386 -38.02 -7.72 16.18
C ASP A 386 -37.79 -8.65 17.37
N GLU A 387 -38.55 -8.46 18.44
CA GLU A 387 -38.41 -9.24 19.69
C GLU A 387 -38.71 -10.75 19.49
N MET A 388 -39.59 -11.10 18.55
CA MET A 388 -39.99 -12.49 18.31
C MET A 388 -38.92 -13.26 17.53
N THR A 389 -38.42 -12.67 16.43
CA THR A 389 -37.40 -13.32 15.60
C THR A 389 -35.98 -13.07 16.12
N ARG A 390 -35.81 -12.05 16.97
CA ARG A 390 -34.55 -11.46 17.42
C ARG A 390 -33.72 -10.94 16.25
N GLU A 391 -34.37 -10.49 15.19
CA GLU A 391 -33.71 -9.93 14.01
C GLU A 391 -33.52 -8.43 14.16
N ILE A 392 -32.39 -7.94 13.66
CA ILE A 392 -32.02 -6.53 13.65
C ILE A 392 -31.88 -6.12 12.19
N VAL A 393 -32.54 -5.03 11.80
CA VAL A 393 -32.41 -4.48 10.44
C VAL A 393 -31.90 -3.05 10.51
N ALA A 394 -30.84 -2.78 9.74
CA ALA A 394 -30.15 -1.50 9.72
C ALA A 394 -30.36 -0.74 8.41
N LYS A 395 -30.54 0.59 8.49
CA LYS A 395 -30.31 1.50 7.37
C LYS A 395 -29.38 2.62 7.86
N SER A 396 -28.33 2.89 7.10
CA SER A 396 -27.28 3.80 7.52
C SER A 396 -26.95 4.80 6.43
N TRP A 397 -26.60 6.03 6.83
CA TRP A 397 -26.30 7.15 5.95
C TRP A 397 -25.06 7.89 6.42
N ALA A 398 -24.25 8.34 5.47
CA ALA A 398 -23.09 9.19 5.73
C ALA A 398 -23.34 10.65 5.30
N PHE A 399 -22.71 11.58 6.00
CA PHE A 399 -22.76 13.01 5.74
C PHE A 399 -21.34 13.54 5.59
N ILE A 400 -21.08 14.25 4.50
CA ILE A 400 -19.75 14.75 4.14
C ILE A 400 -19.80 16.26 3.86
N PRO A 401 -18.67 16.99 4.06
CA PRO A 401 -18.57 18.38 3.64
C PRO A 401 -18.58 18.49 2.11
N ASN A 402 -18.79 19.71 1.58
CA ASN A 402 -18.89 20.02 0.16
C ASN A 402 -17.54 20.01 -0.58
N ARG A 403 -16.81 18.88 -0.49
CA ARG A 403 -15.54 18.61 -1.19
C ARG A 403 -15.47 17.17 -1.68
N VAL A 404 -16.52 16.77 -2.38
CA VAL A 404 -16.80 15.39 -2.81
C VAL A 404 -15.64 14.79 -3.61
N ASN A 405 -15.06 15.55 -4.55
CA ASN A 405 -13.97 15.08 -5.40
C ASN A 405 -12.71 14.72 -4.59
N GLU A 406 -12.26 15.62 -3.72
CA GLU A 406 -11.07 15.39 -2.88
C GLU A 406 -11.24 14.18 -1.97
N LYS A 407 -12.40 14.06 -1.31
CA LYS A 407 -12.71 12.91 -0.46
C LYS A 407 -12.78 11.61 -1.27
N SER A 408 -13.34 11.65 -2.48
CA SER A 408 -13.44 10.46 -3.34
C SER A 408 -12.06 9.92 -3.72
N ILE A 409 -11.14 10.82 -4.08
CA ILE A 409 -9.75 10.46 -4.40
C ILE A 409 -9.02 9.92 -3.17
N LYS A 410 -9.12 10.64 -2.05
CA LYS A 410 -8.38 10.31 -0.81
C LYS A 410 -8.84 8.99 -0.20
N GLU A 411 -10.14 8.77 -0.14
CA GLU A 411 -10.75 7.62 0.54
C GLU A 411 -11.02 6.45 -0.40
N LYS A 412 -10.77 6.64 -1.71
CA LYS A 412 -10.99 5.63 -2.77
C LYS A 412 -12.44 5.13 -2.80
N VAL A 413 -13.38 6.04 -2.55
CA VAL A 413 -14.83 5.80 -2.55
C VAL A 413 -15.44 6.72 -3.59
N ASP A 414 -16.32 6.21 -4.44
CA ASP A 414 -17.10 7.06 -5.35
C ASP A 414 -18.25 7.73 -4.59
N TYR A 415 -17.95 8.86 -3.91
CA TYR A 415 -18.98 9.58 -3.17
C TYR A 415 -20.04 10.20 -4.07
N TYR A 416 -19.74 10.46 -5.35
CA TYR A 416 -20.77 10.92 -6.30
C TYR A 416 -21.84 9.86 -6.49
N GLN A 417 -21.45 8.60 -6.69
CA GLN A 417 -22.39 7.49 -6.74
C GLN A 417 -23.14 7.31 -5.42
N MET A 418 -22.44 7.37 -4.27
CA MET A 418 -23.10 7.23 -2.97
C MET A 418 -24.16 8.31 -2.70
N ILE A 419 -23.95 9.52 -3.21
CA ILE A 419 -24.93 10.61 -3.13
C ILE A 419 -26.13 10.35 -4.03
N GLN A 420 -25.89 9.88 -5.27
CA GLN A 420 -26.97 9.54 -6.20
C GLN A 420 -27.85 8.41 -5.66
N ASP A 421 -27.26 7.42 -4.99
CA ASP A 421 -27.96 6.28 -4.39
C ASP A 421 -28.69 6.64 -3.09
N GLY A 422 -28.54 7.88 -2.59
CA GLY A 422 -29.12 8.32 -1.32
C GLY A 422 -28.47 7.67 -0.08
N ASN A 423 -27.27 7.11 -0.23
CA ASN A 423 -26.47 6.51 0.86
C ASN A 423 -25.57 7.54 1.55
N CYS A 424 -25.34 8.68 0.90
CA CYS A 424 -24.53 9.79 1.41
C CYS A 424 -25.16 11.14 1.08
N PHE A 425 -24.98 12.15 1.94
CA PHE A 425 -25.46 13.52 1.72
C PHE A 425 -24.32 14.52 1.91
N ILE A 426 -24.37 15.62 1.14
CA ILE A 426 -23.53 16.78 1.37
C ILE A 426 -24.19 17.62 2.46
N ALA A 427 -23.49 17.83 3.57
CA ALA A 427 -24.02 18.51 4.75
C ALA A 427 -22.98 19.50 5.28
N GLY A 428 -23.03 20.75 4.84
CA GLY A 428 -22.11 21.82 5.25
C GLY A 428 -21.31 22.42 4.09
N ASP A 429 -20.31 23.21 4.45
CA ASP A 429 -19.40 23.86 3.51
C ASP A 429 -18.19 22.96 3.17
N GLU A 430 -17.16 23.51 2.55
CA GLU A 430 -15.98 22.74 2.12
C GLU A 430 -15.15 22.19 3.30
N GLU A 431 -15.22 22.81 4.48
CA GLU A 431 -14.37 22.48 5.63
C GLU A 431 -15.11 21.76 6.76
N VAL A 432 -16.35 22.16 7.04
CA VAL A 432 -17.10 21.80 8.25
C VAL A 432 -18.44 21.16 7.89
N ILE A 433 -18.80 20.10 8.62
CA ILE A 433 -20.12 19.49 8.50
C ILE A 433 -21.14 20.35 9.25
N ASP A 434 -22.23 20.71 8.57
CA ASP A 434 -23.34 21.40 9.21
C ASP A 434 -24.24 20.39 9.96
N HIS A 435 -24.10 20.36 11.29
CA HIS A 435 -24.93 19.51 12.14
C HIS A 435 -26.42 19.89 12.10
N TYR A 436 -26.78 21.11 11.68
CA TYR A 436 -28.18 21.49 11.48
C TYR A 436 -28.82 20.71 10.33
N PHE A 437 -28.06 20.42 9.26
CA PHE A 437 -28.54 19.55 8.18
C PHE A 437 -28.85 18.13 8.70
N VAL A 438 -27.99 17.59 9.56
CA VAL A 438 -28.19 16.26 10.18
C VAL A 438 -29.40 16.27 11.10
N TYR A 439 -29.62 17.35 11.86
CA TYR A 439 -30.82 17.56 12.66
C TYR A 439 -32.09 17.50 11.81
N GLU A 440 -32.17 18.31 10.75
CA GLU A 440 -33.33 18.34 9.85
C GLU A 440 -33.57 16.97 9.21
N PHE A 441 -32.50 16.29 8.78
CA PHE A 441 -32.58 14.94 8.24
C PHE A 441 -33.26 13.97 9.22
N ILE A 442 -32.85 13.98 10.49
CA ILE A 442 -33.44 13.12 11.53
C ILE A 442 -34.95 13.39 11.69
N LEU A 443 -35.39 14.66 11.67
CA LEU A 443 -36.81 15.02 11.77
C LEU A 443 -37.65 14.47 10.60
N THR A 444 -37.02 14.24 9.44
CA THR A 444 -37.75 13.67 8.29
C THR A 444 -37.97 12.16 8.39
N LEU A 445 -37.25 11.44 9.25
CA LEU A 445 -37.21 9.97 9.22
C LEU A 445 -38.57 9.35 9.56
N GLU A 446 -39.25 9.82 10.60
CA GLU A 446 -40.56 9.29 11.03
C GLU A 446 -41.61 9.44 9.92
N LYS A 447 -41.62 10.60 9.24
CA LYS A 447 -42.52 10.85 8.10
C LYS A 447 -42.15 10.04 6.85
N THR A 448 -40.85 9.94 6.54
CA THR A 448 -40.36 9.32 5.31
C THR A 448 -40.50 7.80 5.35
N TYR A 449 -40.22 7.19 6.50
CA TYR A 449 -40.23 5.74 6.67
C TYR A 449 -41.47 5.21 7.42
N GLY A 450 -42.30 6.09 7.98
CA GLY A 450 -43.47 5.71 8.78
C GLY A 450 -43.09 5.02 10.07
N VAL A 451 -41.97 5.39 10.69
CA VAL A 451 -41.41 4.78 11.91
C VAL A 451 -41.64 5.66 13.13
N THR A 452 -41.47 5.08 14.32
CA THR A 452 -41.44 5.81 15.60
C THR A 452 -40.04 5.72 16.20
N ILE A 453 -39.40 6.87 16.45
CA ILE A 453 -38.07 6.92 17.07
C ILE A 453 -38.18 6.77 18.59
N GLU A 454 -37.65 5.67 19.13
CA GLU A 454 -37.70 5.36 20.56
C GLU A 454 -36.58 6.07 21.34
N ALA A 455 -35.35 6.02 20.80
CA ALA A 455 -34.20 6.66 21.40
C ALA A 455 -33.10 6.96 20.37
N ILE A 456 -32.28 7.96 20.69
CA ILE A 456 -31.17 8.44 19.86
C ILE A 456 -29.89 8.40 20.69
N GLY A 457 -28.96 7.54 20.31
CA GLY A 457 -27.67 7.35 20.97
C GLY A 457 -26.60 8.21 20.34
N TYR A 458 -25.74 8.82 21.15
CA TYR A 458 -24.68 9.71 20.65
C TYR A 458 -23.44 9.71 21.56
N ASP A 459 -22.28 10.10 21.00
CA ASP A 459 -21.08 10.40 21.80
C ASP A 459 -21.05 11.87 22.27
N ARG A 460 -20.68 12.07 23.54
CA ARG A 460 -20.75 13.36 24.26
C ARG A 460 -19.97 14.49 23.57
N TYR A 461 -18.75 14.21 23.13
CA TYR A 461 -17.81 15.26 22.74
C TYR A 461 -18.25 16.00 21.47
N ASN A 462 -18.82 15.29 20.50
CA ASN A 462 -19.15 15.88 19.20
C ASN A 462 -20.64 16.21 19.03
N CYS A 463 -21.53 15.63 19.84
CA CYS A 463 -22.98 15.71 19.59
C CYS A 463 -23.80 16.56 20.56
N LEU A 464 -23.17 17.22 21.54
CA LEU A 464 -23.90 17.86 22.65
C LEU A 464 -24.89 18.94 22.18
N ALA A 465 -24.54 19.72 21.15
CA ALA A 465 -25.42 20.73 20.55
C ALA A 465 -26.61 20.09 19.82
N LEU A 466 -26.35 19.11 18.93
CA LEU A 466 -27.37 18.40 18.17
C LEU A 466 -28.33 17.63 19.09
N ALA A 467 -27.80 16.92 20.08
CA ALA A 467 -28.59 16.21 21.09
C ALA A 467 -29.51 17.17 21.84
N GLY A 468 -29.01 18.34 22.27
CA GLY A 468 -29.82 19.36 22.91
C GLY A 468 -30.98 19.88 22.05
N MET A 469 -30.80 19.97 20.72
CA MET A 469 -31.86 20.34 19.78
C MET A 469 -32.91 19.23 19.66
N LEU A 470 -32.48 17.98 19.52
CA LEU A 470 -33.36 16.81 19.43
C LEU A 470 -34.17 16.59 20.72
N THR A 471 -33.54 16.74 21.91
CA THR A 471 -34.26 16.69 23.19
C THR A 471 -35.34 17.77 23.28
N ARG A 472 -35.09 18.98 22.78
CA ARG A 472 -36.10 20.06 22.76
C ARG A 472 -37.27 19.77 21.83
N GLN A 473 -37.07 18.97 20.78
CA GLN A 473 -38.14 18.46 19.92
C GLN A 473 -38.90 17.28 20.54
N GLY A 474 -38.48 16.78 21.70
CA GLY A 474 -39.14 15.70 22.42
C GLY A 474 -38.53 14.32 22.21
N TYR A 475 -37.40 14.19 21.49
CA TYR A 475 -36.71 12.92 21.36
C TYR A 475 -35.95 12.53 22.62
N ASN A 476 -35.95 11.23 22.92
CA ASN A 476 -35.15 10.66 23.99
C ASN A 476 -33.69 10.46 23.55
N CYS A 477 -32.81 11.41 23.89
CA CYS A 477 -31.39 11.35 23.54
C CYS A 477 -30.56 10.77 24.69
N ILE A 478 -29.76 9.74 24.42
CA ILE A 478 -28.97 9.00 25.40
C ILE A 478 -27.49 9.11 25.07
N GLU A 479 -26.70 9.58 26.02
CA GLU A 479 -25.24 9.63 25.91
C GLU A 479 -24.65 8.21 26.02
N VAL A 480 -23.85 7.82 25.02
CA VAL A 480 -23.14 6.53 24.97
C VAL A 480 -21.65 6.76 25.19
N ILE A 481 -21.15 6.32 26.35
CA ILE A 481 -19.75 6.46 26.74
C ILE A 481 -18.87 5.63 25.81
N GLN A 482 -17.98 6.31 25.06
CA GLN A 482 -17.05 5.69 24.10
C GLN A 482 -15.83 5.04 24.78
N HIS A 483 -16.09 4.13 25.72
CA HIS A 483 -15.05 3.34 26.38
C HIS A 483 -15.27 1.84 26.11
N SER A 484 -14.18 1.09 25.93
CA SER A 484 -14.17 -0.34 25.55
C SER A 484 -15.17 -1.18 26.36
N ARG A 485 -15.22 -0.97 27.68
CA ARG A 485 -16.16 -1.61 28.61
C ARG A 485 -17.64 -1.49 28.19
N PHE A 486 -18.08 -0.33 27.73
CA PHE A 486 -19.48 -0.09 27.35
C PHE A 486 -19.77 -0.52 25.91
N LEU A 487 -18.78 -0.38 25.03
CA LEU A 487 -18.90 -0.77 23.63
C LEU A 487 -18.71 -2.27 23.40
N HIS A 488 -18.21 -3.01 24.38
CA HIS A 488 -17.93 -4.44 24.25
C HIS A 488 -19.15 -5.26 23.87
N GLN A 489 -20.21 -5.15 24.68
CA GLN A 489 -21.45 -5.90 24.48
C GLN A 489 -22.12 -5.58 23.13
N PRO A 490 -22.35 -4.31 22.74
CA PRO A 490 -22.96 -4.02 21.44
C PRO A 490 -22.05 -4.40 20.26
N THR A 491 -20.72 -4.30 20.40
CA THR A 491 -19.78 -4.78 19.37
C THR A 491 -19.89 -6.29 19.18
N ARG A 492 -19.96 -7.06 20.28
CA ARG A 492 -20.16 -8.51 20.21
C ARG A 492 -21.54 -8.88 19.66
N LEU A 493 -22.59 -8.18 20.09
CA LEU A 493 -23.95 -8.41 19.60
C LEU A 493 -24.02 -8.23 18.08
N LEU A 494 -23.37 -7.21 17.52
CA LEU A 494 -23.28 -7.01 16.08
C LEU A 494 -22.61 -8.20 15.39
N GLU A 495 -21.44 -8.61 15.89
CA GLU A 495 -20.68 -9.75 15.34
C GLU A 495 -21.50 -11.05 15.39
N GLU A 496 -22.02 -11.40 16.56
CA GLU A 496 -22.81 -12.62 16.77
C GLU A 496 -24.08 -12.62 15.91
N SER A 497 -24.74 -11.47 15.75
CA SER A 497 -25.94 -11.34 14.93
C SER A 497 -25.66 -11.46 13.43
N VAL A 498 -24.53 -10.93 12.93
CA VAL A 498 -24.12 -11.14 11.54
C VAL A 498 -23.77 -12.61 11.29
N LEU A 499 -22.97 -13.21 12.18
CA LEU A 499 -22.56 -14.61 12.06
C LEU A 499 -23.75 -15.59 12.13
N SER A 500 -24.74 -15.30 12.96
CA SER A 500 -25.95 -16.11 13.13
C SER A 500 -27.08 -15.80 12.14
N ARG A 501 -26.87 -14.88 11.19
CA ARG A 501 -27.89 -14.43 10.21
C ARG A 501 -29.14 -13.84 10.86
N LYS A 502 -28.93 -13.05 11.92
CA LYS A 502 -29.98 -12.27 12.60
C LYS A 502 -29.80 -10.77 12.45
N PHE A 503 -28.66 -10.32 11.94
CA PHE A 503 -28.48 -8.93 11.51
C PHE A 503 -28.65 -8.84 10.01
N TYR A 504 -29.38 -7.83 9.56
CA TYR A 504 -29.56 -7.45 8.17
C TYR A 504 -29.37 -5.96 7.99
N TYR A 505 -29.06 -5.53 6.77
CA TYR A 505 -28.98 -4.12 6.43
C TYR A 505 -29.55 -3.86 5.05
N ILE A 506 -30.06 -2.65 4.86
CA ILE A 506 -30.48 -2.17 3.55
C ILE A 506 -29.25 -1.91 2.69
N GLU A 507 -29.24 -2.47 1.49
CA GLU A 507 -28.12 -2.42 0.54
C GLU A 507 -27.50 -1.02 0.46
N ASN A 508 -26.21 -0.96 0.81
CA ASN A 508 -25.44 0.26 0.86
C ASN A 508 -23.95 -0.08 0.67
N PRO A 509 -23.38 0.20 -0.52
CA PRO A 509 -21.96 -0.08 -0.79
C PRO A 509 -21.01 0.67 0.15
N LEU A 510 -21.35 1.88 0.60
CA LEU A 510 -20.56 2.62 1.57
C LEU A 510 -20.51 1.92 2.92
N TYR A 511 -21.62 1.31 3.34
CA TYR A 511 -21.72 0.52 4.56
C TYR A 511 -20.79 -0.70 4.51
N GLU A 512 -20.78 -1.42 3.39
CA GLU A 512 -19.86 -2.54 3.15
C GLU A 512 -18.39 -2.13 3.21
N ILE A 513 -18.03 -0.99 2.59
CA ILE A 513 -16.68 -0.43 2.65
C ILE A 513 -16.29 -0.12 4.10
N ASN A 514 -17.21 0.44 4.89
CA ASN A 514 -16.96 0.70 6.31
C ASN A 514 -16.70 -0.60 7.09
N PHE A 515 -17.45 -1.68 6.84
CA PHE A 515 -17.18 -2.99 7.43
C PHE A 515 -15.82 -3.57 7.01
N ALA A 516 -15.46 -3.45 5.73
CA ALA A 516 -14.17 -3.92 5.21
C ALA A 516 -12.99 -3.20 5.87
N ASN A 517 -13.16 -1.92 6.18
CA ASN A 517 -12.17 -1.08 6.85
C ASN A 517 -12.05 -1.37 8.34
N CYS A 518 -13.12 -1.86 8.99
CA CYS A 518 -13.16 -2.07 10.42
C CYS A 518 -12.08 -3.02 10.93
N ARG A 519 -11.42 -2.57 11.99
CA ARG A 519 -10.50 -3.37 12.79
C ARG A 519 -10.87 -3.34 14.25
N VAL A 520 -10.61 -4.44 14.96
CA VAL A 520 -10.89 -4.57 16.39
C VAL A 520 -9.63 -4.63 17.23
N GLN A 521 -9.77 -4.17 18.46
CA GLN A 521 -8.78 -4.32 19.50
C GLN A 521 -9.42 -4.83 20.78
N TYR A 522 -8.56 -5.36 21.64
CA TYR A 522 -8.90 -5.79 22.98
C TYR A 522 -8.20 -4.85 23.96
N ASP A 523 -8.92 -4.42 24.99
CA ASP A 523 -8.29 -3.74 26.13
C ASP A 523 -7.61 -4.76 27.06
N THR A 524 -7.02 -4.27 28.16
CA THR A 524 -6.34 -5.13 29.15
C THR A 524 -7.27 -6.17 29.79
N ASN A 525 -8.58 -5.95 29.77
CA ASN A 525 -9.61 -6.84 30.29
C ASN A 525 -10.23 -7.71 29.19
N LEU A 526 -9.64 -7.76 28.00
CA LEU A 526 -10.13 -8.47 26.82
C LEU A 526 -11.50 -7.99 26.31
N ASN A 527 -11.89 -6.75 26.61
CA ASN A 527 -13.06 -6.15 25.99
C ASN A 527 -12.74 -5.80 24.53
N LYS A 528 -13.43 -6.47 23.60
CA LYS A 528 -13.43 -6.21 22.16
C LYS A 528 -14.12 -4.88 21.83
N TYR A 529 -13.49 -4.02 21.02
CA TYR A 529 -14.08 -2.79 20.49
C TYR A 529 -13.49 -2.42 19.13
N VAL A 530 -14.23 -1.65 18.33
CA VAL A 530 -13.77 -1.14 17.03
C VAL A 530 -12.84 0.06 17.22
N THR A 531 -11.71 0.09 16.51
CA THR A 531 -10.71 1.17 16.61
C THR A 531 -10.63 2.00 15.33
N LYS A 532 -10.99 3.29 15.41
CA LYS A 532 -10.86 4.20 14.25
C LYS A 532 -9.38 4.38 13.84
N LYS A 533 -8.47 4.52 14.81
CA LYS A 533 -7.04 4.83 14.56
C LYS A 533 -6.28 3.75 13.79
N LYS A 534 -6.71 2.49 13.88
CA LYS A 534 -6.04 1.36 13.21
C LYS A 534 -6.88 0.75 12.09
N SER A 535 -8.00 1.36 11.74
CA SER A 535 -8.83 0.90 10.62
C SER A 535 -8.24 1.35 9.28
N ASN A 536 -8.55 0.63 8.21
CA ASN A 536 -7.99 0.88 6.87
C ASN A 536 -8.65 2.03 6.10
N GLY A 537 -9.56 2.73 6.74
CA GLY A 537 -10.38 3.77 6.16
C GLY A 537 -11.47 4.20 7.13
N LYS A 538 -12.54 4.79 6.58
CA LYS A 538 -13.70 5.23 7.36
C LYS A 538 -14.50 4.04 7.89
N VAL A 539 -15.00 4.20 9.12
CA VAL A 539 -15.77 3.18 9.86
C VAL A 539 -16.98 3.78 10.58
N ASP A 540 -17.31 5.03 10.28
CA ASP A 540 -18.28 5.84 11.03
C ASP A 540 -19.69 5.23 11.00
N MET A 541 -20.03 4.53 9.90
CA MET A 541 -21.30 3.81 9.79
C MET A 541 -21.38 2.59 10.71
N VAL A 542 -20.26 1.89 10.92
CA VAL A 542 -20.20 0.76 11.86
C VAL A 542 -20.22 1.27 13.30
N VAL A 543 -19.54 2.37 13.59
CA VAL A 543 -19.56 3.00 14.92
C VAL A 543 -20.96 3.48 15.27
N SER A 544 -21.64 4.20 14.38
CA SER A 544 -23.04 4.61 14.60
C SER A 544 -23.98 3.40 14.75
N THR A 545 -23.74 2.30 14.04
CA THR A 545 -24.47 1.04 14.26
C THR A 545 -24.28 0.49 15.67
N ILE A 546 -23.04 0.45 16.18
CA ILE A 546 -22.72 -0.03 17.53
C ILE A 546 -23.38 0.87 18.59
N ILE A 547 -23.43 2.19 18.36
CA ILE A 547 -24.11 3.14 19.24
C ILE A 547 -25.63 2.87 19.29
N ALA A 548 -26.27 2.63 18.15
CA ALA A 548 -27.69 2.26 18.13
C ALA A 548 -27.94 0.89 18.82
N LEU A 549 -27.06 -0.09 18.60
CA LEU A 549 -27.13 -1.39 19.27
C LEU A 549 -26.94 -1.31 20.78
N TYR A 550 -26.17 -0.34 21.28
CA TYR A 550 -26.04 -0.12 22.72
C TYR A 550 -27.41 0.19 23.35
N LEU A 551 -28.26 0.96 22.66
CA LEU A 551 -29.61 1.27 23.13
C LEU A 551 -30.50 0.02 23.18
N ILE A 552 -30.53 -0.73 22.08
CA ILE A 552 -31.29 -1.99 21.98
C ILE A 552 -30.81 -2.98 23.05
N ASN A 553 -29.49 -3.13 23.22
CA ASN A 553 -28.92 -4.03 24.21
C ASN A 553 -29.32 -3.65 25.65
N ASN A 554 -29.38 -2.35 25.97
CA ASN A 554 -29.85 -1.92 27.28
C ASN A 554 -31.35 -2.16 27.48
N GLU A 555 -32.17 -2.01 26.44
CA GLU A 555 -33.60 -2.33 26.50
C GLU A 555 -33.82 -3.82 26.77
N ILE A 556 -33.14 -4.70 26.01
CA ILE A 556 -33.15 -6.16 26.21
C ILE A 556 -32.73 -6.52 27.64
N LEU A 557 -31.65 -5.91 28.15
CA LEU A 557 -31.17 -6.17 29.52
C LEU A 557 -32.15 -5.69 30.60
N ASN A 558 -32.79 -4.53 30.39
CA ASN A 558 -33.77 -4.00 31.32
C ASN A 558 -35.03 -4.86 31.37
N GLU A 559 -35.48 -5.39 30.23
CA GLU A 559 -36.58 -6.36 30.19
C GLU A 559 -36.22 -7.64 30.95
N LEU A 560 -35.03 -8.21 30.70
CA LEU A 560 -34.56 -9.41 31.42
C LEU A 560 -34.46 -9.18 32.94
N ASN A 561 -34.01 -8.00 33.38
CA ASN A 561 -33.95 -7.64 34.80
C ASN A 561 -35.34 -7.49 35.42
N ASN A 562 -36.32 -6.97 34.67
CA ASN A 562 -37.72 -6.91 35.12
C ASN A 562 -38.36 -8.30 35.30
N PHE A 563 -37.83 -9.34 34.65
CA PHE A 563 -38.27 -10.74 34.78
C PHE A 563 -37.52 -11.56 35.85
N GLY A 564 -36.70 -10.94 36.71
CA GLY A 564 -36.28 -11.56 37.98
C GLY A 564 -34.81 -11.95 38.12
N ALA A 565 -33.88 -11.20 37.54
CA ALA A 565 -32.46 -11.32 37.89
C ALA A 565 -32.05 -10.22 38.86
N ILE A 566 -31.99 -10.54 40.16
CA ILE A 566 -31.26 -9.73 41.14
C ILE A 566 -29.77 -9.97 40.88
N ILE A 567 -29.07 -8.98 40.33
CA ILE A 567 -27.61 -8.97 40.26
C ILE A 567 -27.10 -8.63 41.66
N LEU A 568 -26.48 -9.59 42.34
CA LEU A 568 -25.78 -9.42 43.63
C LEU A 568 -24.45 -8.66 43.44
#